data_AF-A0A229T2L3-F1
#
_entry.id   AF-A0A229T2L3-F1
#
_cell.length_a   1.000
_cell.length_b   1.000
_cell.length_c   1.000
_cell.angle_alpha   90.00
_cell.angle_beta   90.00
_cell.angle_gamma   90.00
#
_symmetry.space_group_name_H-M   'P 1'
#
loop_
_entity.id
_entity.type
_entity.pdbx_description
1 polymer ?
#
loop_
_entity_poly.entity_id
_entity_poly.type
_entity_poly.pdbx_seq_one_letter_code
_entity_poly.pdbx_strand_id
1 'polypeptide(L)'
;MRRTVFAGLALAVTLTACSGSAASYADSAVVRAQEGLSAVGTLHQIIVAHTEGRLFPTFATAAVDDTLATATKALDELDSQPPTSPETQRLYDELHPRLQDAAARATEAQEALEAGDTGRIADADAELVRVSDELTAFVESHG
;
A
#
# COMPACT_ATOMS: atom_id res chain seq x y z
N MET A 1 46.93 -30.22 42.99
CA MET A 1 46.61 -29.56 41.70
C MET A 1 45.39 -30.24 41.10
N ARG A 2 44.20 -29.65 41.23
CA ARG A 2 42.94 -30.17 40.63
C ARG A 2 42.52 -29.19 39.54
N ARG A 3 42.54 -29.64 38.28
CA ARG A 3 42.04 -28.90 37.11
C ARG A 3 40.57 -29.25 36.91
N THR A 4 39.69 -28.30 37.19
CA THR A 4 38.27 -28.38 36.84
C THR A 4 38.13 -28.01 35.36
N VAL A 5 37.68 -28.97 34.55
CA VAL A 5 37.36 -28.78 33.13
C VAL A 5 35.95 -28.20 33.07
N PHE A 6 35.82 -26.95 32.62
CA PHE A 6 34.54 -26.37 32.24
C PHE A 6 34.11 -26.97 30.90
N ALA A 7 33.16 -27.90 30.93
CA ALA A 7 32.46 -28.36 29.74
C ALA A 7 31.46 -27.27 29.33
N GLY A 8 31.84 -26.45 28.34
CA GLY A 8 30.96 -25.48 27.71
C GLY A 8 29.85 -26.20 26.94
N LEU A 9 28.63 -26.12 27.47
CA LEU A 9 27.41 -26.58 26.83
C LEU A 9 27.09 -25.60 25.70
N ALA A 10 27.48 -25.95 24.47
CA ALA A 10 27.11 -25.21 23.28
C ALA A 10 25.60 -25.36 23.04
N LEU A 11 24.83 -24.35 23.45
CA LEU A 11 23.45 -24.16 23.05
C LEU A 11 23.42 -23.93 21.53
N ALA A 12 23.14 -24.98 20.78
CA ALA A 12 22.76 -24.88 19.38
C ALA A 12 21.39 -24.20 19.33
N VAL A 13 21.38 -22.87 19.23
CA VAL A 13 20.20 -22.10 18.85
C VAL A 13 19.97 -22.42 17.38
N THR A 14 19.10 -23.39 17.11
CA THR A 14 18.52 -23.55 15.78
C THR A 14 17.69 -22.31 15.53
N LEU A 15 18.27 -21.35 14.79
CA LEU A 15 17.53 -20.35 14.05
C LEU A 15 16.63 -21.11 13.07
N THR A 16 15.46 -21.54 13.52
CA THR A 16 14.31 -21.67 12.64
C THR A 16 14.10 -20.29 12.06
N ALA A 17 14.74 -20.05 10.91
CA ALA A 17 14.40 -18.95 10.04
C ALA A 17 12.88 -18.96 9.93
N CYS A 18 12.24 -17.91 10.44
CA CYS A 18 10.84 -17.63 10.18
C CYS A 18 10.70 -17.46 8.67
N SER A 19 10.57 -18.55 7.93
CA SER A 19 10.03 -18.53 6.59
C SER A 19 8.63 -17.94 6.75
N GLY A 20 8.42 -16.71 6.26
CA GLY A 20 7.11 -16.05 6.28
C GLY A 20 6.06 -17.05 5.82
N SER A 21 5.08 -17.34 6.66
CA SER A 21 4.02 -18.26 6.32
C SER A 21 3.11 -17.60 5.29
N ALA A 22 2.42 -18.40 4.47
CA ALA A 22 1.42 -17.88 3.54
C ALA A 22 0.35 -17.01 4.26
N ALA A 23 0.00 -17.37 5.50
CA ALA A 23 -0.90 -16.58 6.34
C ALA A 23 -0.32 -15.18 6.66
N SER A 24 0.95 -15.10 7.08
CA SER A 24 1.57 -13.79 7.37
C SER A 24 1.69 -12.90 6.12
N TYR A 25 1.84 -13.51 4.94
CA TYR A 25 1.85 -12.80 3.68
C TYR A 25 0.44 -12.26 3.34
N ALA A 26 -0.59 -13.09 3.50
CA ALA A 26 -1.98 -12.69 3.29
C ALA A 26 -2.38 -11.51 4.19
N ASP A 27 -2.08 -11.60 5.48
CA ASP A 27 -2.33 -10.50 6.44
C ASP A 27 -1.62 -9.21 5.98
N SER A 28 -0.35 -9.32 5.58
CA SER A 28 0.42 -8.19 5.08
C SER A 28 -0.18 -7.61 3.80
N ALA A 29 -0.62 -8.45 2.86
CA ALA A 29 -1.26 -8.04 1.62
C ALA A 29 -2.57 -7.29 1.88
N VAL A 30 -3.40 -7.76 2.81
CA VAL A 30 -4.63 -7.06 3.23
C VAL A 30 -4.30 -5.70 3.82
N VAL A 31 -3.27 -5.59 4.67
CA VAL A 31 -2.83 -4.30 5.22
C VAL A 31 -2.38 -3.35 4.10
N ARG A 32 -1.61 -3.82 3.12
CA ARG A 32 -1.18 -2.97 1.98
C ARG A 32 -2.36 -2.52 1.13
N ALA A 33 -3.34 -3.40 0.90
CA ALA A 33 -4.57 -3.05 0.21
C ALA A 33 -5.37 -1.98 0.97
N GLN A 34 -5.46 -2.08 2.30
CA GLN A 34 -6.11 -1.08 3.15
C GLN A 34 -5.38 0.27 3.14
N GLU A 35 -4.04 0.26 3.15
CA GLU A 35 -3.23 1.48 3.02
C GLU A 35 -3.46 2.17 1.67
N GLY A 36 -3.42 1.39 0.58
CA GLY A 36 -3.76 1.87 -0.76
C GLY A 36 -5.18 2.45 -0.83
N LEU A 37 -6.17 1.72 -0.29
CA LEU A 37 -7.57 2.14 -0.23
C LEU A 37 -7.75 3.45 0.55
N SER A 38 -7.09 3.57 1.71
CA SER A 38 -7.13 4.78 2.52
C SER A 38 -6.53 5.97 1.77
N ALA A 39 -5.43 5.76 1.03
CA ALA A 39 -4.80 6.81 0.25
C ALA A 39 -5.72 7.33 -0.86
N VAL A 40 -6.27 6.43 -1.70
CA VAL A 40 -7.17 6.83 -2.80
C VAL A 40 -8.47 7.45 -2.30
N GLY A 41 -9.05 6.92 -1.21
CA GLY A 41 -10.24 7.48 -0.60
C GLY A 41 -10.01 8.86 0.01
N THR A 42 -8.83 9.11 0.58
CA THR A 42 -8.46 10.43 1.08
C THR A 42 -8.26 11.42 -0.07
N LEU A 43 -7.61 10.99 -1.16
CA LEU A 43 -7.40 11.82 -2.33
C LEU A 43 -8.71 12.21 -3.01
N HIS A 44 -9.67 11.29 -3.13
CA HIS A 44 -11.04 11.59 -3.56
C HIS A 44 -11.68 12.71 -2.71
N GLN A 45 -11.57 12.63 -1.37
CA GLN A 45 -12.11 13.67 -0.49
C GLN A 45 -11.41 15.03 -0.68
N ILE A 46 -10.10 15.02 -0.95
CA ILE A 46 -9.35 16.24 -1.27
C ILE A 46 -9.86 16.86 -2.58
N ILE A 47 -10.07 16.06 -3.62
CA ILE A 47 -10.61 16.53 -4.91
C ILE A 47 -12.01 17.13 -4.73
N VAL A 48 -12.90 16.45 -4.00
CA VAL A 48 -14.24 16.97 -3.70
C VAL A 48 -14.16 18.30 -2.93
N ALA A 49 -13.33 18.38 -1.90
CA ALA A 49 -13.16 19.62 -1.13
C ALA A 49 -12.54 20.76 -1.96
N HIS A 50 -11.61 20.45 -2.86
CA HIS A 50 -10.98 21.40 -3.78
C HIS A 50 -11.99 21.96 -4.79
N THR A 51 -12.74 21.07 -5.45
CA THR A 51 -13.74 21.44 -6.47
C THR A 51 -14.91 22.24 -5.89
N GLU A 52 -15.26 22.02 -4.63
CA GLU A 52 -16.27 22.80 -3.89
C GLU A 52 -15.72 24.11 -3.29
N GLY A 53 -14.43 24.42 -3.48
CA GLY A 53 -13.80 25.63 -2.94
C GLY A 53 -13.68 25.63 -1.40
N ARG A 54 -13.73 24.46 -0.77
CA ARG A 54 -13.64 24.28 0.69
C ARG A 54 -12.20 24.08 1.19
N LEU A 55 -11.24 23.93 0.27
CA LEU A 55 -9.84 23.65 0.58
C LEU A 55 -8.95 24.80 0.09
N PHE A 56 -8.11 25.36 0.98
CA PHE A 56 -7.10 26.33 0.54
C PHE A 56 -6.03 25.61 -0.31
N PRO A 57 -5.56 26.23 -1.42
CA PRO A 57 -4.61 25.57 -2.34
C PRO A 57 -3.36 25.01 -1.66
N THR A 58 -2.78 25.73 -0.69
CA THR A 58 -1.57 25.27 0.02
C THR A 58 -1.79 23.99 0.83
N PHE A 59 -2.98 23.80 1.41
CA PHE A 59 -3.30 22.56 2.11
C PHE A 59 -3.63 21.43 1.14
N ALA A 60 -4.17 21.75 -0.04
CA ALA A 60 -4.42 20.78 -1.09
C ALA A 60 -3.14 20.09 -1.54
N THR A 61 -2.10 20.86 -1.89
CA THR A 61 -0.82 20.30 -2.36
C THR A 61 -0.19 19.36 -1.33
N ALA A 62 -0.02 19.81 -0.09
CA ALA A 62 0.62 18.99 0.95
C ALA A 62 -0.19 17.72 1.27
N ALA A 63 -1.53 17.79 1.24
CA ALA A 63 -2.37 16.63 1.48
C ALA A 63 -2.32 15.64 0.30
N VAL A 64 -2.27 16.13 -0.95
CA VAL A 64 -2.09 15.29 -2.14
C VAL A 64 -0.75 14.57 -2.08
N ASP A 65 0.35 15.27 -1.76
CA ASP A 65 1.68 14.68 -1.65
C ASP A 65 1.73 13.54 -0.62
N ASP A 66 1.08 13.71 0.53
CA ASP A 66 0.99 12.68 1.58
C ASP A 66 0.19 11.45 1.12
N THR A 67 -0.93 11.67 0.41
CA THR A 67 -1.72 10.56 -0.16
C THR A 67 -0.95 9.80 -1.24
N LEU A 68 -0.23 10.50 -2.12
CA LEU A 68 0.61 9.88 -3.14
C LEU A 68 1.75 9.08 -2.52
N ALA A 69 2.42 9.64 -1.50
CA ALA A 69 3.47 8.95 -0.77
C ALA A 69 2.93 7.67 -0.11
N THR A 70 1.72 7.71 0.45
CA THR A 70 1.07 6.54 1.06
C THR A 70 0.73 5.47 0.03
N ALA A 71 0.15 5.84 -1.12
CA ALA A 71 -0.16 4.90 -2.20
C ALA A 71 1.09 4.23 -2.76
N THR A 72 2.15 5.02 -3.01
CA THR A 72 3.44 4.52 -3.51
C THR A 72 4.11 3.60 -2.49
N LYS A 73 4.08 3.98 -1.20
CA LYS A 73 4.63 3.17 -0.12
C LYS A 73 3.95 1.80 -0.03
N ALA A 74 2.63 1.73 -0.16
CA ALA A 74 1.91 0.46 -0.12
C ALA A 74 2.36 -0.50 -1.24
N LEU A 75 2.58 0.03 -2.45
CA LEU A 75 3.13 -0.72 -3.58
C LEU A 75 4.58 -1.16 -3.33
N ASP A 76 5.45 -0.23 -2.94
CA ASP A 76 6.87 -0.51 -2.66
C ASP A 76 7.03 -1.57 -1.55
N GLU A 77 6.18 -1.52 -0.53
CA GLU A 77 6.21 -2.47 0.57
C GLU A 77 5.71 -3.87 0.15
N LEU A 78 4.80 -3.97 -0.81
CA LEU A 78 4.42 -5.24 -1.44
C LEU A 78 5.59 -5.79 -2.26
N ASP A 79 6.23 -4.96 -3.08
CA ASP A 79 7.37 -5.35 -3.92
C ASP A 79 8.60 -5.77 -3.12
N SER A 80 8.79 -5.17 -1.94
CA SER A 80 9.86 -5.54 -1.01
C SER A 80 9.71 -6.94 -0.40
N GLN A 81 8.52 -7.55 -0.54
CA GLN A 81 8.18 -8.87 -0.04
C GLN A 81 7.83 -9.80 -1.21
N PRO A 82 8.85 -10.32 -1.93
CA PRO A 82 8.59 -11.22 -3.05
C PRO A 82 7.88 -12.50 -2.58
N PRO A 83 6.88 -12.99 -3.33
CA PRO A 83 6.19 -14.22 -3.00
C PRO A 83 7.16 -15.42 -2.99
N THR A 84 6.94 -16.36 -2.07
CA THR A 84 7.81 -17.54 -1.88
C THR A 84 7.10 -18.87 -2.15
N SER A 85 5.82 -18.82 -2.49
CA SER A 85 4.97 -19.98 -2.77
C SER A 85 3.92 -19.66 -3.85
N PRO A 86 3.34 -20.66 -4.54
CA PRO A 86 2.28 -20.45 -5.52
C PRO A 86 1.00 -19.79 -4.95
N GLU A 87 0.79 -19.88 -3.64
CA GLU A 87 -0.32 -19.20 -2.97
C GLU A 87 -0.04 -17.71 -2.80
N THR A 88 1.14 -17.36 -2.26
CA THR A 88 1.57 -15.96 -2.12
C THR A 88 1.76 -15.29 -3.48
N GLN A 89 2.16 -16.03 -4.52
CA GLN A 89 2.24 -15.53 -5.89
C GLN A 89 0.88 -15.10 -6.42
N ARG A 90 -0.18 -15.88 -6.18
CA ARG A 90 -1.53 -15.53 -6.62
C ARG A 90 -2.02 -14.24 -5.96
N LEU A 91 -1.77 -14.07 -4.66
CA LEU A 91 -2.09 -12.85 -3.94
C LEU A 91 -1.32 -11.65 -4.49
N TYR A 92 -0.02 -11.81 -4.76
CA TYR A 92 0.80 -10.77 -5.37
C TYR A 92 0.27 -10.39 -6.76
N ASP A 93 0.05 -11.37 -7.65
CA ASP A 93 -0.45 -11.15 -9.01
C ASP A 93 -1.83 -10.48 -9.03
N GLU A 94 -2.63 -10.70 -7.98
CA GLU A 94 -3.91 -10.05 -7.80
C GLU A 94 -3.77 -8.61 -7.26
N LEU A 95 -3.03 -8.41 -6.17
CA LEU A 95 -2.95 -7.12 -5.49
C LEU A 95 -2.05 -6.10 -6.21
N HIS A 96 -0.89 -6.55 -6.71
CA HIS A 96 0.10 -5.69 -7.34
C HIS A 96 -0.48 -4.77 -8.43
N PRO A 97 -1.22 -5.25 -9.45
CA PRO A 97 -1.78 -4.37 -10.47
C PRO A 97 -2.77 -3.34 -9.90
N ARG A 98 -3.50 -3.65 -8.82
CA ARG A 98 -4.43 -2.71 -8.19
C ARG A 98 -3.70 -1.60 -7.43
N LEU A 99 -2.64 -1.93 -6.71
CA LEU A 99 -1.80 -0.92 -6.03
C LEU A 99 -1.01 -0.08 -7.05
N GLN A 100 -0.55 -0.69 -8.14
CA GLN A 100 0.09 0.02 -9.23
C GLN A 100 -0.86 1.03 -9.90
N ASP A 101 -2.11 0.62 -10.17
CA ASP A 101 -3.12 1.53 -10.72
C ASP A 101 -3.48 2.62 -9.69
N ALA A 102 -3.59 2.31 -8.40
CA ALA A 102 -3.80 3.30 -7.34
C ALA A 102 -2.72 4.38 -7.31
N ALA A 103 -1.44 4.00 -7.36
CA ALA A 103 -0.34 4.95 -7.42
C ALA A 103 -0.39 5.80 -8.70
N ALA A 104 -0.67 5.19 -9.85
CA ALA A 104 -0.80 5.89 -11.12
C ALA A 104 -1.94 6.93 -11.11
N ARG A 105 -3.14 6.55 -10.61
CA ARG A 105 -4.28 7.48 -10.49
C ARG A 105 -4.02 8.59 -9.48
N ALA A 106 -3.30 8.30 -8.40
CA ALA A 106 -2.89 9.34 -7.46
C ALA A 106 -1.95 10.38 -8.12
N THR A 107 -0.99 9.93 -8.93
CA THR A 107 -0.13 10.83 -9.72
C THR A 107 -0.94 11.64 -10.74
N GLU A 108 -1.84 11.02 -11.50
CA GLU A 108 -2.68 11.71 -12.48
C GLU A 108 -3.56 12.80 -11.83
N ALA A 109 -4.14 12.51 -10.67
CA ALA A 109 -4.91 13.46 -9.89
C ALA A 109 -4.05 14.63 -9.38
N GLN A 110 -2.83 14.37 -8.89
CA GLN A 110 -1.90 15.42 -8.50
C GLN A 110 -1.58 16.35 -9.67
N GLU A 111 -1.19 15.79 -10.82
CA GLU A 111 -0.88 16.57 -12.01
C GLU A 111 -2.08 17.41 -12.48
N ALA A 112 -3.29 16.84 -12.41
CA ALA A 112 -4.52 17.54 -12.78
C ALA A 112 -4.83 18.72 -11.84
N LEU A 113 -4.65 18.52 -10.53
CA LEU A 113 -4.81 19.55 -9.50
C LEU A 113 -3.77 20.68 -9.67
N GLU A 114 -2.51 20.33 -9.93
CA GLU A 114 -1.43 21.31 -10.17
C GLU A 114 -1.67 22.14 -11.44
N ALA A 115 -2.17 21.49 -12.50
CA ALA A 115 -2.52 22.16 -13.75
C ALA A 115 -3.79 23.02 -13.65
N GLY A 116 -4.63 22.80 -12.62
CA GLY A 116 -5.96 23.41 -12.52
C GLY A 116 -6.90 22.94 -13.63
N ASP A 117 -6.66 21.76 -14.21
CA ASP A 117 -7.44 21.21 -15.32
C ASP A 117 -8.67 20.50 -14.77
N THR A 118 -9.79 21.20 -14.72
CA THR A 118 -11.05 20.68 -14.16
C THR A 118 -11.57 19.43 -14.88
N GLY A 119 -11.25 19.27 -16.16
CA GLY A 119 -11.64 18.07 -16.91
C GLY A 119 -10.84 16.86 -16.42
N ARG A 120 -9.50 16.99 -16.39
CA ARG A 120 -8.62 15.95 -15.87
C ARG A 120 -8.85 15.63 -14.39
N ILE A 121 -9.22 16.62 -13.58
CA ILE A 121 -9.57 16.40 -12.17
C ILE A 121 -10.80 15.50 -12.06
N ALA A 122 -11.84 15.75 -12.86
CA ALA A 122 -13.06 14.94 -12.84
C ALA A 122 -12.82 13.51 -13.36
N ASP A 123 -12.01 13.36 -14.41
CA ASP A 123 -11.62 12.05 -14.94
C ASP A 123 -10.81 11.27 -13.90
N ALA A 124 -9.84 11.91 -13.25
CA ALA A 124 -9.04 11.29 -12.20
C ALA A 124 -9.88 10.90 -10.98
N ASP A 125 -10.88 11.71 -10.60
CA ASP A 125 -11.81 11.41 -9.52
C ASP A 125 -12.61 10.12 -9.78
N ALA A 126 -13.15 9.98 -10.99
CA ALA A 126 -13.90 8.78 -11.39
C ALA A 126 -13.02 7.51 -11.35
N GLU A 127 -11.76 7.62 -11.77
CA GLU A 127 -10.81 6.50 -11.72
C GLU A 127 -10.40 6.15 -10.28
N LEU A 128 -10.24 7.13 -9.39
CA LEU A 128 -9.97 6.89 -7.96
C LEU A 128 -11.11 6.12 -7.29
N VAL A 129 -12.37 6.42 -7.65
CA VAL A 129 -13.53 5.67 -7.17
C VAL A 129 -13.48 4.22 -7.64
N ARG A 130 -13.23 3.97 -8.93
CA ARG A 130 -13.08 2.61 -9.46
C ARG A 130 -11.99 1.82 -8.74
N VAL A 131 -10.81 2.42 -8.57
CA VAL A 131 -9.70 1.76 -7.86
C VAL A 131 -10.04 1.49 -6.40
N SER A 132 -10.77 2.41 -5.75
CA SER A 132 -11.26 2.21 -4.38
C SER A 132 -12.19 0.99 -4.30
N ASP A 133 -13.10 0.81 -5.26
CA ASP A 133 -14.00 -0.35 -5.32
C ASP A 133 -13.20 -1.65 -5.52
N GLU A 134 -12.19 -1.65 -6.38
CA GLU A 134 -11.34 -2.82 -6.64
C GLU A 134 -10.50 -3.23 -5.44
N LEU A 135 -9.94 -2.26 -4.70
CA LEU A 135 -9.21 -2.50 -3.46
C LEU A 135 -10.13 -2.93 -2.33
N THR A 136 -11.34 -2.37 -2.25
CA THR A 136 -12.36 -2.80 -1.29
C THR A 136 -12.73 -4.27 -1.53
N ALA A 137 -12.99 -4.65 -2.79
CA ALA A 137 -13.29 -6.03 -3.14
C ALA A 137 -12.15 -6.99 -2.80
N PHE A 138 -10.88 -6.55 -2.95
CA PHE A 138 -9.73 -7.34 -2.52
C PHE A 138 -9.71 -7.53 -1.00
N VAL A 139 -9.89 -6.46 -0.22
CA VAL A 139 -9.92 -6.52 1.25
C VAL A 139 -11.06 -7.40 1.74
N GLU A 140 -12.26 -7.29 1.18
CA GLU A 140 -13.42 -8.10 1.58
C GLU A 140 -13.26 -9.59 1.24
N SER A 141 -12.51 -9.93 0.19
CA SER A 141 -12.28 -11.33 -0.19
C SER A 141 -11.16 -12.02 0.59
N HIS A 142 -10.30 -11.25 1.28
CA HIS A 142 -9.09 -11.76 1.93
C HIS A 142 -8.94 -11.38 3.42
N GLY A 143 -9.79 -10.49 3.96
CA GLY A 143 -9.80 -10.07 5.38
C GLY A 143 -10.92 -10.73 6.18
#